data_AF-A0A5D0GL17-F1
#
_entry.id   AF-A0A5D0GL17-F1
#
_cell.length_a   1.000
_cell.length_b   1.000
_cell.length_c   1.000
_cell.angle_alpha   90.00
_cell.angle_beta   90.00
_cell.angle_gamma   90.00
#
_symmetry.space_group_name_H-M   'P 1'
#
loop_
_entity.id
_entity.type
_entity.pdbx_description
1 polymer ?
#
loop_
_entity_poly.entity_id
_entity_poly.type
_entity_poly.pdbx_seq_one_letter_code
_entity_poly.pdbx_strand_id
1 'polypeptide(L)'
;MIKFFRKIRQNLLMENKTSKYFKYAIGEILLVVIGILIALQINNWNEKRIQQEQLVSVYERTLSDIDNDIQELTANLDYFRGIEYIFKKVINDSITPDLFDVGLSRILTQQGMGTSLNMTGVNQLKALNAKDSLSLKIIDIYGYLELIAVDGFEKRINQESVAITNIFRDNYSWYPEYMSKTIMQDNSSKELQDYFLYSPEYRHRVISCYQLFYVNYVSMLRGIIPVLKEITKELKIKIEES
;
A
#
# COMPACT_ATOMS: atom_id res chain seq x y z
N MET A 1 -10.26 56.44 12.85
CA MET A 1 -8.87 56.88 12.53
C MET A 1 -8.78 57.90 11.39
N ILE A 2 -9.54 57.78 10.30
CA ILE A 2 -9.49 58.72 9.14
C ILE A 2 -9.73 60.20 9.51
N LYS A 3 -10.62 60.51 10.47
CA LYS A 3 -10.96 61.92 10.83
C LYS A 3 -9.83 62.66 11.57
N PHE A 4 -8.98 61.93 12.30
CA PHE A 4 -7.89 62.53 13.10
C PHE A 4 -6.73 62.95 12.19
N PHE A 5 -6.28 62.05 11.30
CA PHE A 5 -5.27 62.36 10.29
C PHE A 5 -5.73 63.41 9.28
N ARG A 6 -7.04 63.45 8.96
CA ARG A 6 -7.63 64.49 8.09
C ARG A 6 -7.46 65.91 8.65
N LYS A 7 -7.66 66.09 9.96
CA LYS A 7 -7.58 67.40 10.62
C LYS A 7 -6.13 67.90 10.72
N ILE A 8 -5.18 66.99 10.90
CA ILE A 8 -3.74 67.29 10.90
C ILE A 8 -3.25 67.68 9.49
N ARG A 9 -3.74 67.01 8.43
CA ARG A 9 -3.44 67.39 7.03
C ARG A 9 -3.90 68.80 6.69
N GLN A 10 -5.13 69.17 7.07
CA GLN A 10 -5.68 70.50 6.79
C GLN A 10 -4.88 71.61 7.47
N ASN A 11 -4.47 71.41 8.73
CA ASN A 11 -3.67 72.40 9.46
C ASN A 11 -2.24 72.55 8.92
N LEU A 12 -1.59 71.47 8.45
CA LEU A 12 -0.21 71.52 7.92
C LEU A 12 -0.12 72.14 6.50
N LEU A 13 -1.20 72.04 5.70
CA LEU A 13 -1.29 72.67 4.39
C LEU A 13 -1.51 74.20 4.49
N MET A 14 -2.20 74.67 5.53
CA MET A 14 -2.40 76.11 5.77
C MET A 14 -1.13 76.86 6.21
N GLU A 15 -0.09 76.16 6.67
CA GLU A 15 1.16 76.77 7.18
C GLU A 15 2.33 76.83 6.17
N ASN A 16 2.15 76.54 4.87
CA ASN A 16 3.24 76.50 3.86
C ASN A 16 4.40 75.50 4.16
N LYS A 17 4.19 74.53 5.06
CA LYS A 17 5.21 73.53 5.50
C LYS A 17 5.15 72.24 4.69
N THR A 18 5.29 72.33 3.36
CA THR A 18 5.26 71.18 2.43
C THR A 18 6.24 70.06 2.80
N SER A 19 7.46 70.38 3.24
CA SER A 19 8.45 69.38 3.68
C SER A 19 8.00 68.56 4.90
N LYS A 20 7.25 69.15 5.85
CA LYS A 20 6.69 68.40 6.99
C LYS A 20 5.55 67.50 6.54
N TYR A 21 4.69 67.98 5.64
CA TYR A 21 3.57 67.21 5.08
C TYR A 21 4.05 65.91 4.39
N PHE A 22 5.11 65.97 3.58
CA PHE A 22 5.66 64.78 2.91
C PHE A 22 6.18 63.74 3.92
N LYS A 23 6.86 64.15 5.00
CA LYS A 23 7.32 63.22 6.05
C LYS A 23 6.15 62.50 6.74
N TYR A 24 5.05 63.20 7.02
CA TYR A 24 3.86 62.60 7.63
C TYR A 24 3.11 61.67 6.66
N ALA A 25 2.98 62.04 5.38
CA ALA A 25 2.34 61.19 4.37
C ALA A 25 3.14 59.90 4.12
N ILE A 26 4.48 59.97 4.10
CA ILE A 26 5.35 58.79 4.02
C ILE A 26 5.18 57.90 5.26
N GLY A 27 5.10 58.48 6.45
CA GLY A 27 4.83 57.74 7.69
C GLY A 27 3.48 57.01 7.67
N GLU A 28 2.43 57.65 7.16
CA GLU A 28 1.09 57.04 7.00
C GLU A 28 1.11 55.87 6.00
N ILE A 29 1.79 56.04 4.86
CA ILE A 29 1.96 54.96 3.87
C ILE A 29 2.73 53.79 4.48
N LEU A 30 3.84 54.03 5.17
CA LEU A 30 4.63 52.99 5.81
C LEU A 30 3.81 52.23 6.87
N LEU A 31 3.00 52.93 7.66
CA LEU A 31 2.15 52.31 8.69
C LEU A 31 1.06 51.44 8.05
N VAL A 32 0.45 51.89 6.95
CA VAL A 32 -0.51 51.09 6.17
C VAL A 32 0.17 49.85 5.56
N VAL A 33 1.37 50.01 4.99
CA VAL A 33 2.13 48.90 4.41
C VAL A 33 2.48 47.85 5.47
N ILE A 34 2.95 48.25 6.65
CA ILE A 34 3.21 47.33 7.77
C ILE A 34 1.93 46.59 8.17
N GLY A 35 0.79 47.29 8.24
CA GLY A 35 -0.50 46.68 8.54
C GLY A 35 -0.90 45.60 7.52
N ILE A 36 -0.71 45.87 6.23
CA ILE A 36 -0.97 44.90 5.15
C ILE A 36 -0.02 43.71 5.24
N LEU A 37 1.27 43.94 5.49
CA LEU A 37 2.26 42.87 5.61
C LEU A 37 1.95 41.95 6.80
N ILE A 38 1.57 42.51 7.95
CA ILE A 38 1.15 41.71 9.11
C ILE A 38 -0.12 40.91 8.79
N ALA A 39 -1.12 41.53 8.15
CA ALA A 39 -2.33 40.83 7.75
C ALA A 39 -2.05 39.66 6.79
N LEU A 40 -1.19 39.87 5.79
CA LEU A 40 -0.73 38.82 4.87
C LEU A 40 0.05 37.71 5.59
N GLN A 41 0.92 38.07 6.54
CA GLN A 41 1.66 37.09 7.33
C GLN A 41 0.74 36.22 8.19
N ILE A 42 -0.24 36.81 8.85
CA ILE A 42 -1.24 36.08 9.65
C ILE A 42 -2.05 35.13 8.75
N ASN A 43 -2.49 35.61 7.58
CA ASN A 43 -3.22 34.78 6.63
C ASN A 43 -2.38 33.59 6.14
N ASN A 44 -1.14 33.85 5.71
CA ASN A 44 -0.22 32.81 5.24
C ASN A 44 0.12 31.80 6.35
N TRP A 45 0.25 32.25 7.61
CA TRP A 45 0.49 31.36 8.74
C TRP A 45 -0.72 30.45 9.02
N ASN A 46 -1.94 31.00 8.98
CA ASN A 46 -3.16 30.22 9.15
C ASN A 46 -3.35 29.21 7.99
N GLU A 47 -3.07 29.60 6.74
CA GLU A 47 -3.10 28.68 5.60
C GLU A 47 -2.11 27.53 5.76
N LYS A 48 -0.86 27.82 6.19
CA LYS A 48 0.14 26.79 6.47
C LYS A 48 -0.29 25.85 7.59
N ARG A 49 -0.90 26.37 8.66
CA ARG A 49 -1.42 25.56 9.77
C ARG A 49 -2.50 24.59 9.27
N ILE A 50 -3.45 25.07 8.48
CA ILE A 50 -4.52 24.24 7.91
C ILE A 50 -3.94 23.15 6.98
N GLN A 51 -2.95 23.50 6.15
CA GLN A 51 -2.26 22.53 5.29
C GLN A 51 -1.53 21.45 6.10
N GLN A 52 -0.89 21.84 7.22
CA GLN A 52 -0.22 20.91 8.11
C GLN A 52 -1.22 19.98 8.81
N GLU A 53 -2.31 20.52 9.36
CA GLU A 53 -3.39 19.72 9.99
C GLU A 53 -3.98 18.71 9.00
N GLN A 54 -4.18 19.12 7.73
CA GLN A 54 -4.64 18.22 6.68
C GLN A 54 -3.62 17.11 6.37
N LEU A 55 -2.34 17.44 6.30
CA LEU A 55 -1.27 16.46 6.05
C LEU A 55 -1.17 15.43 7.19
N VAL A 56 -1.28 15.87 8.44
CA VAL A 56 -1.29 14.99 9.62
C VAL A 56 -2.46 14.02 9.55
N SER A 57 -3.67 14.50 9.23
CA SER A 57 -4.84 13.62 9.07
C SER A 57 -4.64 12.58 7.96
N VAL A 58 -3.98 12.96 6.85
CA VAL A 58 -3.62 12.03 5.79
C VAL A 58 -2.57 11.02 6.25
N TYR A 59 -1.60 11.41 7.08
CA TYR A 59 -0.64 10.47 7.67
C TYR A 59 -1.28 9.47 8.63
N GLU A 60 -2.22 9.90 9.47
CA GLU A 60 -2.99 9.00 10.34
C GLU A 60 -3.79 7.99 9.52
N ARG A 61 -4.44 8.45 8.44
CA ARG A 61 -5.16 7.58 7.51
C ARG A 61 -4.21 6.57 6.85
N THR A 62 -3.09 7.06 6.33
CA THR A 62 -2.07 6.25 5.66
C THR A 62 -1.48 5.21 6.61
N LEU A 63 -1.26 5.57 7.88
CA LEU A 63 -0.79 4.66 8.91
C LEU A 63 -1.77 3.50 9.13
N SER A 64 -3.06 3.81 9.28
CA SER A 64 -4.10 2.78 9.41
C SER A 64 -4.20 1.89 8.17
N ASP A 65 -4.08 2.46 6.98
CA ASP A 65 -4.10 1.72 5.72
C ASP A 65 -2.91 0.73 5.66
N ILE A 66 -1.69 1.19 5.98
CA ILE A 66 -0.49 0.35 6.01
C ILE A 66 -0.59 -0.76 7.06
N ASP A 67 -1.08 -0.46 8.26
CA ASP A 67 -1.22 -1.47 9.32
C ASP A 67 -2.17 -2.61 8.91
N ASN A 68 -3.25 -2.29 8.20
CA ASN A 68 -4.17 -3.29 7.63
C ASN A 68 -3.50 -4.11 6.52
N ASP A 69 -2.80 -3.44 5.60
CA ASP A 69 -2.11 -4.12 4.49
C ASP A 69 -1.00 -5.05 5.01
N ILE A 70 -0.27 -4.65 6.05
CA ILE A 70 0.73 -5.51 6.72
C ILE A 70 0.07 -6.80 7.25
N GLN A 71 -1.13 -6.71 7.84
CA GLN A 71 -1.83 -7.89 8.36
C GLN A 71 -2.20 -8.85 7.24
N GLU A 72 -2.76 -8.34 6.14
CA GLU A 72 -3.14 -9.14 4.97
C GLU A 72 -1.91 -9.80 4.30
N LEU A 73 -0.85 -9.02 4.05
CA LEU A 73 0.40 -9.52 3.49
C LEU A 73 1.06 -10.57 4.40
N THR A 74 0.98 -10.40 5.72
CA THR A 74 1.50 -11.37 6.69
C THR A 74 0.68 -12.65 6.68
N ALA A 75 -0.65 -12.57 6.61
CA ALA A 75 -1.53 -13.73 6.49
C ALA A 75 -1.21 -14.53 5.21
N ASN A 76 -1.00 -13.83 4.08
CA ASN A 76 -0.57 -14.45 2.83
C ASN A 76 0.79 -15.16 2.98
N LEU A 77 1.77 -14.49 3.60
CA LEU A 77 3.08 -15.09 3.87
C LEU A 77 2.97 -16.36 4.73
N ASP A 78 2.20 -16.31 5.82
CA ASP A 78 2.06 -17.43 6.75
C ASP A 78 1.31 -18.61 6.13
N TYR A 79 0.29 -18.34 5.29
CA TYR A 79 -0.36 -19.35 4.48
C TYR A 79 0.66 -20.11 3.60
N PHE A 80 1.48 -19.40 2.82
CA PHE A 80 2.48 -20.06 1.97
C PHE A 80 3.52 -20.81 2.79
N ARG A 81 3.94 -20.29 3.94
CA ARG A 81 4.85 -21.01 4.84
C ARG A 81 4.23 -22.31 5.35
N GLY A 82 2.93 -22.29 5.67
CA GLY A 82 2.20 -23.45 6.16
C GLY A 82 2.19 -24.63 5.19
N ILE A 83 2.16 -24.37 3.87
CA ILE A 83 2.08 -25.42 2.84
C ILE A 83 3.43 -25.74 2.19
N GLU A 84 4.52 -25.02 2.52
CA GLU A 84 5.83 -25.17 1.86
C GLU A 84 6.39 -26.59 1.98
N TYR A 85 6.14 -27.25 3.10
CA TYR A 85 6.64 -28.61 3.31
C TYR A 85 6.08 -29.60 2.28
N ILE A 86 4.84 -29.41 1.80
CA ILE A 86 4.21 -30.25 0.78
C ILE A 86 4.96 -30.08 -0.54
N PHE A 87 5.23 -28.83 -0.95
CA PHE A 87 6.04 -28.55 -2.12
C PHE A 87 7.43 -29.21 -2.02
N LYS A 88 8.10 -29.07 -0.88
CA LYS A 88 9.42 -29.68 -0.66
C LYS A 88 9.39 -31.20 -0.77
N LYS A 89 8.34 -31.86 -0.28
CA LYS A 89 8.17 -33.32 -0.42
C LYS A 89 8.05 -33.74 -1.88
N VAL A 90 7.30 -33.01 -2.70
CA VAL A 90 7.17 -33.27 -4.15
C VAL A 90 8.48 -33.01 -4.89
N ILE A 91 9.15 -31.90 -4.60
CA ILE A 91 10.43 -31.54 -5.23
C ILE A 91 11.50 -32.61 -4.93
N ASN A 92 11.55 -33.08 -3.68
CA ASN A 92 12.52 -34.07 -3.22
C ASN A 92 12.10 -35.52 -3.50
N ASP A 93 11.07 -35.74 -4.32
CA ASP A 93 10.61 -37.08 -4.71
C ASP A 93 10.30 -37.99 -3.49
N SER A 94 9.70 -37.37 -2.47
CA SER A 94 9.40 -37.98 -1.17
C SER A 94 7.90 -37.92 -0.86
N ILE A 95 7.06 -38.06 -1.89
CA ILE A 95 5.59 -37.97 -1.78
C ILE A 95 5.06 -39.26 -1.17
N THR A 96 4.14 -39.14 -0.22
CA THR A 96 3.49 -40.26 0.46
C THR A 96 1.97 -40.03 0.52
N PRO A 97 1.14 -41.08 0.58
CA PRO A 97 -0.32 -40.93 0.58
C PRO A 97 -0.89 -40.05 1.71
N ASP A 98 -0.24 -39.99 2.88
CA ASP A 98 -0.66 -39.11 3.97
C ASP A 98 -0.66 -37.61 3.59
N LEU A 99 0.08 -37.23 2.54
CA LEU A 99 0.05 -35.85 2.05
C LEU A 99 -1.31 -35.43 1.47
N PHE A 100 -2.19 -36.36 1.09
CA PHE A 100 -3.56 -36.03 0.70
C PHE A 100 -4.34 -35.41 1.86
N ASP A 101 -4.15 -35.90 3.08
CA ASP A 101 -4.88 -35.45 4.27
C ASP A 101 -4.51 -34.02 4.69
N VAL A 102 -3.41 -33.51 4.14
CA VAL A 102 -2.94 -32.13 4.32
C VAL A 102 -3.02 -31.29 3.05
N GLY A 103 -3.69 -31.79 2.01
CA GLY A 103 -4.08 -31.00 0.85
C GLY A 103 -3.15 -31.05 -0.36
N LEU A 104 -2.32 -32.10 -0.52
CA LEU A 104 -1.48 -32.32 -1.72
C LEU A 104 -2.22 -32.03 -3.03
N SER A 105 -3.45 -32.54 -3.14
CA SER A 105 -4.26 -32.40 -4.35
C SER A 105 -4.63 -30.96 -4.70
N ARG A 106 -4.63 -30.04 -3.72
CA ARG A 106 -5.11 -28.66 -3.86
C ARG A 106 -4.00 -27.61 -3.87
N ILE A 107 -2.74 -27.98 -3.62
CA ILE A 107 -1.64 -26.99 -3.46
C ILE A 107 -1.40 -26.11 -4.70
N LEU A 108 -1.87 -26.53 -5.87
CA LEU A 108 -1.72 -25.80 -7.13
C LEU A 108 -3.02 -25.17 -7.66
N THR A 109 -4.16 -25.40 -7.01
CA THR A 109 -5.46 -24.94 -7.53
C THR A 109 -6.26 -24.18 -6.46
N GLN A 110 -5.60 -23.66 -5.42
CA GLN A 110 -6.30 -22.76 -4.52
C GLN A 110 -6.64 -21.48 -5.27
N GLN A 111 -7.93 -21.13 -5.21
CA GLN A 111 -8.50 -19.97 -5.84
C GLN A 111 -8.65 -18.84 -4.82
N GLY A 112 -8.60 -17.60 -5.30
CA GLY A 112 -8.94 -16.44 -4.48
C GLY A 112 -7.78 -15.89 -3.67
N MET A 113 -6.54 -16.13 -4.10
CA MET A 113 -5.40 -15.40 -3.58
C MET A 113 -5.46 -13.97 -4.11
N GLY A 114 -5.43 -12.98 -3.25
CA GLY A 114 -5.39 -11.58 -3.65
C GLY A 114 -5.21 -10.67 -2.46
N THR A 115 -4.44 -9.62 -2.62
CA THR A 115 -4.28 -8.55 -1.65
C THR A 115 -5.12 -7.35 -2.08
N SER A 116 -5.96 -6.83 -1.19
CA SER A 116 -6.73 -5.61 -1.43
C SER A 116 -6.05 -4.40 -0.77
N LEU A 117 -5.04 -3.84 -1.44
CA LEU A 117 -4.28 -2.70 -0.92
C LEU A 117 -5.17 -1.49 -0.59
N ASN A 118 -5.01 -0.95 0.63
CA ASN A 118 -5.72 0.23 1.08
C ASN A 118 -5.08 1.51 0.53
N MET A 119 -5.53 1.95 -0.65
CA MET A 119 -4.91 3.07 -1.38
C MET A 119 -5.37 4.47 -0.95
N THR A 120 -6.26 4.59 0.05
CA THR A 120 -6.91 5.86 0.41
C THR A 120 -5.89 6.93 0.81
N GLY A 121 -5.07 6.65 1.83
CA GLY A 121 -4.05 7.57 2.31
C GLY A 121 -3.01 7.93 1.25
N VAL A 122 -2.54 6.93 0.49
CA VAL A 122 -1.59 7.13 -0.62
C VAL A 122 -2.15 8.05 -1.70
N ASN A 123 -3.42 7.88 -2.08
CA ASN A 123 -4.07 8.73 -3.07
C ASN A 123 -4.27 10.15 -2.55
N GLN A 124 -4.53 10.33 -1.25
CA GLN A 124 -4.56 11.64 -0.62
C GLN A 124 -3.18 12.32 -0.60
N LEU A 125 -2.10 11.57 -0.30
CA LEU A 125 -0.73 12.09 -0.38
C LEU A 125 -0.38 12.58 -1.79
N LYS A 126 -0.77 11.82 -2.83
CA LYS A 126 -0.62 12.21 -4.23
C LYS A 126 -1.42 13.49 -4.53
N ALA A 127 -2.67 13.57 -4.09
CA ALA A 127 -3.55 14.72 -4.33
C ALA A 127 -3.03 16.01 -3.66
N LEU A 128 -2.42 15.89 -2.48
CA LEU A 128 -1.77 16.99 -1.77
C LEU A 128 -0.43 17.42 -2.40
N ASN A 129 0.06 16.70 -3.42
CA ASN A 129 1.41 16.85 -3.95
C ASN A 129 2.48 16.86 -2.84
N ALA A 130 2.34 15.97 -1.86
CA ALA A 130 3.31 15.85 -0.78
C ALA A 130 4.69 15.45 -1.34
N LYS A 131 5.72 16.26 -1.07
CA LYS A 131 7.07 16.09 -1.64
C LYS A 131 8.15 15.72 -0.62
N ASP A 132 7.78 15.55 0.63
CA ASP A 132 8.74 15.09 1.63
C ASP A 132 9.14 13.63 1.36
N SER A 133 10.32 13.26 1.85
CA SER A 133 10.93 11.96 1.58
C SER A 133 10.07 10.77 2.02
N LEU A 134 9.36 10.89 3.14
CA LEU A 134 8.51 9.82 3.66
C LEU A 134 7.28 9.61 2.76
N SER A 135 6.59 10.70 2.39
CA SER A 135 5.44 10.61 1.47
C SER A 135 5.83 10.01 0.13
N LEU A 136 6.97 10.41 -0.45
CA LEU A 136 7.45 9.85 -1.71
C LEU A 136 7.79 8.36 -1.58
N LYS A 137 8.49 7.97 -0.51
CA LYS A 137 8.80 6.57 -0.20
C LYS A 137 7.54 5.71 -0.08
N ILE A 138 6.50 6.22 0.60
CA ILE A 138 5.20 5.54 0.72
C ILE A 138 4.56 5.36 -0.67
N ILE A 139 4.48 6.44 -1.45
CA ILE A 139 3.88 6.41 -2.80
C ILE A 139 4.57 5.38 -3.70
N ASP A 140 5.91 5.36 -3.69
CA ASP A 140 6.70 4.46 -4.51
C ASP A 140 6.51 3.00 -4.09
N ILE A 141 6.50 2.71 -2.79
CA ILE A 141 6.28 1.35 -2.29
C ILE A 141 4.89 0.84 -2.62
N TYR A 142 3.85 1.66 -2.50
CA TYR A 142 2.51 1.24 -2.87
C TYR A 142 2.36 1.04 -4.38
N GLY A 143 3.01 1.87 -5.20
CA GLY A 143 3.09 1.64 -6.64
C GLY A 143 3.78 0.32 -6.98
N TYR A 144 4.86 -0.01 -6.26
CA TYR A 144 5.54 -1.31 -6.41
C TYR A 144 4.67 -2.48 -5.97
N LEU A 145 3.97 -2.38 -4.83
CA LEU A 145 3.08 -3.42 -4.33
C LEU A 145 1.93 -3.70 -5.31
N GLU A 146 1.27 -2.66 -5.80
CA GLU A 146 0.18 -2.78 -6.79
C GLU A 146 0.69 -3.47 -8.07
N LEU A 147 1.80 -2.99 -8.63
CA LEU A 147 2.31 -3.49 -9.91
C LEU A 147 2.93 -4.89 -9.81
N ILE A 148 3.77 -5.14 -8.80
CA ILE A 148 4.59 -6.34 -8.73
C ILE A 148 3.94 -7.43 -7.89
N ALA A 149 3.36 -7.09 -6.74
CA ALA A 149 2.70 -8.07 -5.89
C ALA A 149 1.34 -8.48 -6.48
N VAL A 150 0.44 -7.51 -6.63
CA VAL A 150 -0.96 -7.77 -7.00
C VAL A 150 -1.08 -8.09 -8.49
N ASP A 151 -0.74 -7.14 -9.36
CA ASP A 151 -0.89 -7.31 -10.81
C ASP A 151 0.14 -8.26 -11.43
N GLY A 152 1.29 -8.43 -10.78
CA GLY A 152 2.36 -9.32 -11.21
C GLY A 152 2.18 -10.74 -10.68
N PHE A 153 2.58 -10.96 -9.43
CA PHE A 153 2.67 -12.29 -8.86
C PHE A 153 1.31 -12.91 -8.55
N GLU A 154 0.44 -12.25 -7.79
CA GLU A 154 -0.85 -12.80 -7.37
C GLU A 154 -1.75 -13.11 -8.57
N LYS A 155 -1.84 -12.17 -9.52
CA LYS A 155 -2.58 -12.39 -10.77
C LYS A 155 -2.06 -13.60 -11.54
N ARG A 156 -0.73 -13.74 -11.67
CA ARG A 156 -0.13 -14.89 -12.36
C ARG A 156 -0.39 -16.19 -11.60
N ILE A 157 -0.31 -16.19 -10.27
CA ILE A 157 -0.63 -17.36 -9.44
C ILE A 157 -2.06 -17.82 -9.69
N ASN A 158 -3.03 -16.91 -9.67
CA ASN A 158 -4.42 -17.24 -9.96
C ASN A 158 -4.63 -17.76 -11.39
N GLN A 159 -3.94 -17.18 -12.37
CA GLN A 159 -4.00 -17.66 -13.76
C GLN A 159 -3.47 -19.09 -13.90
N GLU A 160 -2.36 -19.42 -13.25
CA GLU A 160 -1.83 -20.78 -13.22
C GLU A 160 -2.80 -21.74 -12.52
N SER A 161 -3.38 -21.35 -11.38
CA SER A 161 -4.39 -22.16 -10.67
C SER A 161 -5.60 -22.49 -11.56
N VAL A 162 -6.11 -21.49 -12.30
CA VAL A 162 -7.22 -21.67 -13.24
C VAL A 162 -6.81 -22.58 -14.40
N ALA A 163 -5.61 -22.38 -14.97
CA ALA A 163 -5.11 -23.20 -16.07
C ALA A 163 -4.99 -24.68 -15.67
N ILE A 164 -4.44 -24.96 -14.49
CA ILE A 164 -4.30 -26.32 -13.96
C ILE A 164 -5.68 -26.94 -13.71
N THR A 165 -6.63 -26.19 -13.16
CA THR A 165 -8.00 -26.67 -12.95
C THR A 165 -8.69 -27.03 -14.27
N ASN A 166 -8.50 -26.22 -15.31
CA ASN A 166 -9.03 -26.53 -16.65
C ASN A 166 -8.39 -27.78 -17.25
N ILE A 167 -7.08 -27.96 -17.07
CA ILE A 167 -6.38 -29.19 -17.50
C ILE A 167 -6.97 -30.42 -16.81
N PHE A 168 -7.28 -30.33 -15.51
CA PHE A 168 -7.93 -31.42 -14.78
C PHE A 168 -9.30 -31.73 -15.38
N ARG A 169 -10.13 -30.70 -15.60
CA ARG A 169 -11.47 -30.81 -16.19
C ARG A 169 -11.45 -31.50 -17.55
N ASP A 170 -10.52 -31.10 -18.41
CA ASP A 170 -10.56 -31.44 -19.83
C ASP A 170 -9.86 -32.77 -20.15
N ASN A 171 -8.97 -33.25 -19.27
CA ASN A 171 -8.13 -34.42 -19.57
C ASN A 171 -8.32 -35.60 -18.62
N TYR A 172 -8.99 -35.43 -17.46
CA TYR A 172 -9.00 -36.45 -16.42
C TYR A 172 -10.40 -36.89 -16.01
N SER A 173 -10.64 -38.20 -16.05
CA SER A 173 -11.95 -38.81 -15.75
C SER A 173 -12.38 -38.62 -14.29
N TRP A 174 -11.39 -38.51 -13.38
CA TRP A 174 -11.59 -38.29 -11.95
C TRP A 174 -11.94 -36.84 -11.58
N TYR A 175 -12.01 -35.90 -12.54
CA TYR A 175 -12.33 -34.50 -12.24
C TYR A 175 -13.64 -34.28 -11.45
N PRO A 176 -14.76 -34.98 -11.72
CA PRO A 176 -15.96 -34.85 -10.89
C PRO A 176 -15.73 -35.26 -9.43
N GLU A 177 -14.90 -36.28 -9.20
CA GLU A 177 -14.49 -36.68 -7.86
C GLU A 177 -13.66 -35.55 -7.20
N TYR A 178 -12.67 -35.04 -7.94
CA TYR A 178 -11.83 -33.92 -7.49
C TYR A 178 -12.65 -32.69 -7.10
N MET A 179 -13.73 -32.37 -7.83
CA MET A 179 -14.53 -31.18 -7.54
C MET A 179 -15.60 -31.40 -6.46
N SER A 180 -16.03 -32.64 -6.22
CA SER A 180 -17.17 -32.91 -5.33
C SER A 180 -16.81 -33.05 -3.85
N LYS A 181 -15.53 -33.25 -3.50
CA LYS A 181 -15.11 -33.48 -2.12
C LYS A 181 -13.67 -33.06 -1.83
N THR A 182 -13.31 -33.09 -0.55
CA THR A 182 -11.92 -33.05 -0.09
C THR A 182 -11.28 -34.40 -0.34
N ILE A 183 -10.17 -34.40 -1.08
CA ILE A 183 -9.42 -35.60 -1.41
C ILE A 183 -8.51 -35.96 -0.23
N MET A 184 -8.74 -37.15 0.33
CA MET A 184 -7.98 -37.76 1.41
C MET A 184 -7.42 -39.11 0.95
N GLN A 185 -6.46 -39.66 1.69
CA GLN A 185 -5.83 -40.93 1.32
C GLN A 185 -6.82 -42.11 1.30
N ASP A 186 -7.84 -42.08 2.16
CA ASP A 186 -8.79 -43.17 2.38
C ASP A 186 -10.08 -43.04 1.57
N ASN A 187 -10.33 -41.86 0.98
CA ASN A 187 -11.59 -41.53 0.35
C ASN A 187 -11.50 -41.27 -1.15
N SER A 188 -10.34 -41.47 -1.77
CA SER A 188 -10.08 -41.09 -3.17
C SER A 188 -9.77 -42.27 -4.08
N SER A 189 -10.14 -42.16 -5.37
CA SER A 189 -9.89 -43.22 -6.35
C SER A 189 -8.40 -43.41 -6.63
N LYS A 190 -8.03 -44.66 -6.99
CA LYS A 190 -6.64 -45.01 -7.33
C LYS A 190 -6.10 -44.18 -8.51
N GLU A 191 -6.92 -43.93 -9.53
CA GLU A 191 -6.52 -43.15 -10.71
C GLU A 191 -6.14 -41.71 -10.33
N LEU A 192 -6.96 -41.08 -9.46
CA LEU A 192 -6.67 -39.75 -8.93
C LEU A 192 -5.38 -39.77 -8.08
N GLN A 193 -5.25 -40.74 -7.17
CA GLN A 193 -4.06 -40.84 -6.33
C GLN A 193 -2.78 -41.06 -7.15
N ASP A 194 -2.82 -41.96 -8.14
CA ASP A 194 -1.68 -42.26 -9.01
C ASP A 194 -1.22 -41.01 -9.77
N TYR A 195 -2.13 -40.12 -10.18
CA TYR A 195 -1.77 -38.85 -10.80
C TYR A 195 -0.93 -37.97 -9.85
N PHE A 196 -1.41 -37.70 -8.63
CA PHE A 196 -0.70 -36.81 -7.71
C PHE A 196 0.57 -37.43 -7.10
N LEU A 197 0.62 -38.75 -6.97
CA LEU A 197 1.78 -39.45 -6.40
C LEU A 197 2.89 -39.71 -7.44
N TYR A 198 2.55 -39.99 -8.69
CA TYR A 198 3.51 -40.54 -9.66
C TYR A 198 3.59 -39.78 -10.98
N SER A 199 2.67 -38.85 -11.28
CA SER A 199 2.69 -38.14 -12.56
C SER A 199 3.89 -37.20 -12.68
N PRO A 200 4.75 -37.35 -13.71
CA PRO A 200 5.79 -36.37 -14.00
C PRO A 200 5.18 -34.99 -14.31
N GLU A 201 4.00 -34.95 -14.93
CA GLU A 201 3.30 -33.71 -15.23
C GLU A 201 2.99 -32.91 -13.96
N TYR A 202 2.39 -33.57 -12.97
CA TYR A 202 2.08 -32.94 -11.69
C TYR A 202 3.35 -32.44 -11.00
N ARG A 203 4.39 -33.28 -10.94
CA ARG A 203 5.68 -32.91 -10.33
C ARG A 203 6.32 -31.70 -11.02
N HIS A 204 6.33 -31.65 -12.35
CA HIS A 204 6.85 -30.50 -13.10
C HIS A 204 6.07 -29.21 -12.79
N ARG A 205 4.74 -29.30 -12.68
CA ARG A 205 3.90 -28.15 -12.30
C ARG A 205 4.21 -27.68 -10.89
N VAL A 206 4.36 -28.59 -9.92
CA VAL A 206 4.73 -28.22 -8.55
C VAL A 206 6.09 -27.52 -8.49
N ILE A 207 7.10 -28.00 -9.23
CA ILE A 207 8.41 -27.36 -9.31
C ILE A 207 8.32 -25.95 -9.93
N SER A 208 7.54 -25.80 -11.00
CA SER A 208 7.31 -24.50 -11.65
C SER A 208 6.60 -23.51 -10.72
N CYS A 209 5.51 -23.95 -10.08
CA CYS A 209 4.77 -23.15 -9.11
C CYS A 209 5.62 -22.82 -7.87
N TYR A 210 6.55 -23.68 -7.47
CA TYR A 210 7.47 -23.36 -6.37
C TYR A 210 8.33 -22.13 -6.67
N GLN A 211 8.82 -22.00 -7.91
CA GLN A 211 9.53 -20.79 -8.36
C GLN A 211 8.65 -19.54 -8.26
N LEU A 212 7.41 -19.62 -8.76
CA LEU A 212 6.48 -18.50 -8.70
C LEU A 212 6.10 -18.13 -7.26
N PHE A 213 5.77 -19.11 -6.42
CA PHE A 213 5.21 -18.89 -5.09
C PHE A 213 6.32 -18.52 -4.10
N TYR A 214 7.41 -19.28 -4.03
CA TYR A 214 8.40 -19.15 -2.97
C TYR A 214 9.57 -18.26 -3.35
N VAL A 215 10.16 -18.52 -4.52
CA VAL A 215 11.35 -17.78 -4.96
C VAL A 215 10.98 -16.34 -5.32
N ASN A 216 9.79 -16.13 -5.90
CA ASN A 216 9.36 -14.80 -6.29
C ASN A 216 8.45 -14.16 -5.23
N TYR A 217 7.20 -14.62 -5.09
CA TYR A 217 6.19 -13.93 -4.29
C TYR A 217 6.51 -13.89 -2.79
N VAL A 218 6.77 -15.03 -2.15
CA VAL A 218 7.12 -15.09 -0.71
C VAL A 218 8.40 -14.33 -0.41
N SER A 219 9.40 -14.38 -1.30
CA SER A 219 10.65 -13.63 -1.10
C SER A 219 10.42 -12.12 -1.18
N MET A 220 9.55 -11.66 -2.09
CA MET A 220 9.10 -10.27 -2.15
C MET A 220 8.35 -9.87 -0.86
N LEU A 221 7.40 -10.68 -0.39
CA LEU A 221 6.68 -10.42 0.86
C LEU A 221 7.63 -10.29 2.06
N ARG A 222 8.61 -11.19 2.18
CA ARG A 222 9.64 -11.14 3.24
C ARG A 222 10.47 -9.86 3.19
N GLY A 223 10.69 -9.31 2.00
CA GLY A 223 11.40 -8.05 1.82
C GLY A 223 10.53 -6.83 2.16
N ILE A 224 9.28 -6.80 1.72
CA ILE A 224 8.45 -5.58 1.78
C ILE A 224 7.77 -5.37 3.13
N ILE A 225 7.34 -6.44 3.82
CA ILE A 225 6.65 -6.34 5.12
C ILE A 225 7.49 -5.60 6.16
N PRO A 226 8.80 -5.88 6.35
CA PRO A 226 9.66 -5.11 7.24
C PRO A 226 9.74 -3.63 6.86
N VAL A 227 9.80 -3.32 5.57
CA VAL A 227 9.88 -1.93 5.09
C VAL A 227 8.61 -1.16 5.42
N LEU A 228 7.44 -1.77 5.23
CA LEU A 228 6.16 -1.18 5.66
C LEU A 228 6.13 -0.93 7.17
N LYS A 229 6.63 -1.87 7.98
CA LYS A 229 6.73 -1.70 9.45
C LYS A 229 7.67 -0.57 9.86
N GLU A 230 8.75 -0.32 9.12
CA GLU A 230 9.60 0.85 9.38
C GLU A 230 8.88 2.15 8.99
N ILE A 231 8.16 2.15 7.86
CA ILE A 231 7.34 3.30 7.46
C ILE A 231 6.28 3.63 8.53
N THR A 232 5.62 2.65 9.13
CA THR A 232 4.63 2.92 10.18
C THR A 232 5.26 3.54 11.42
N LYS A 233 6.51 3.17 11.77
CA LYS A 233 7.27 3.83 12.84
C LYS A 233 7.62 5.27 12.47
N GLU A 234 8.13 5.50 11.27
CA GLU A 234 8.46 6.84 10.76
C GLU A 234 7.21 7.75 10.74
N LEU A 235 6.06 7.23 10.31
CA LEU A 235 4.79 7.96 10.33
C LEU A 235 4.35 8.33 11.74
N LYS A 236 4.43 7.40 12.70
CA LYS A 236 4.06 7.67 14.11
C LYS A 236 4.89 8.81 14.70
N ILE A 237 6.20 8.77 14.51
CA ILE A 237 7.10 9.86 14.96
C ILE A 237 6.68 11.19 14.32
N LYS A 238 6.45 11.18 12.99
CA LYS A 238 6.10 12.40 12.27
C LYS A 238 4.75 13.00 12.67
N ILE A 239 3.78 12.15 13.00
CA ILE A 239 2.47 12.56 13.53
C ILE A 239 2.64 13.18 14.92
N GLU A 240 3.46 12.58 15.79
CA GLU A 240 3.72 13.08 17.15
C GLU A 240 4.50 14.42 17.18
N GLU A 241 5.35 14.66 16.18
CA GLU A 241 6.15 15.89 16.05
C GLU A 241 5.41 17.08 15.40
N SER A 242 4.22 16.86 14.82
CA SER A 242 3.46 17.86 14.05
C SER A 242 2.49 18.68 14.90
#